data_AF-A0A1I5RAJ2-F1
#
_entry.id   AF-A0A1I5RAJ2-F1
#
_cell.length_a   1.000
_cell.length_b   1.000
_cell.length_c   1.000
_cell.angle_alpha   90.00
_cell.angle_beta   90.00
_cell.angle_gamma   90.00
#
_symmetry.space_group_name_H-M   'P 1'
#
loop_
_entity.id
_entity.type
_entity.pdbx_description
1 polymer ?
#
loop_
_entity_poly.entity_id
_entity_poly.type
_entity_poly.pdbx_seq_one_letter_code
_entity_poly.pdbx_strand_id
1 'polypeptide(L)'
;MNGGHTSWDLREFIESLADELERVHQVARVKAMQRKRLYTVEDMGLSLNVFADYDGDRVRFRTAQPGEQGASKMDLKLGSITDRVVAETTSEDALRERTPLEQVAPEAMRPEEARRLRRYGVDTAEDVARLGRRGVRVEGVDFADLARRMAQASAPKRRPEPERVVRFRRGGGLSLVVFGRHMDQVAPDSVRVDGRPVPARAEARMLTLDAMADGAAKAAGELEFRSRGRERIRMTLN
;
A
#
# COMPACT_ATOMS: atom_id res chain seq x y z
N MET A 1 0.78 45.31 20.69
CA MET A 1 1.66 44.40 19.91
C MET A 1 0.80 43.27 19.37
N ASN A 2 0.83 43.11 18.05
CA ASN A 2 -0.08 42.41 17.13
C ASN A 2 -0.56 41.00 17.55
N GLY A 3 -1.84 40.87 17.90
CA GLY A 3 -2.57 39.60 17.87
C GLY A 3 -3.14 39.40 16.46
N GLY A 4 -2.48 38.57 15.66
CA GLY A 4 -2.81 38.39 14.24
C GLY A 4 -4.26 37.98 14.02
N HIS A 5 -5.00 38.82 13.30
CA HIS A 5 -6.35 38.55 12.81
C HIS A 5 -6.30 37.39 11.82
N THR A 6 -6.54 36.17 12.29
CA THR A 6 -6.49 34.98 11.44
C THR A 6 -7.83 34.83 10.72
N SER A 7 -7.92 35.45 9.54
CA SER A 7 -8.94 35.12 8.56
C SER A 7 -8.79 33.67 8.14
N TRP A 8 -9.89 32.93 8.05
CA TRP A 8 -9.90 31.52 7.69
C TRP A 8 -10.73 31.27 6.43
N ASP A 9 -10.37 30.24 5.66
CA ASP A 9 -11.13 29.78 4.51
C ASP A 9 -12.22 28.79 4.97
N LEU A 10 -13.44 28.91 4.41
CA LEU A 10 -14.53 28.00 4.74
C LEU A 10 -14.18 26.55 4.40
N ARG A 11 -13.45 26.31 3.30
CA ARG A 11 -12.98 24.98 2.91
C ARG A 11 -12.08 24.41 4.01
N GLU A 12 -11.07 25.15 4.45
CA GLU A 12 -10.14 24.70 5.50
C GLU A 12 -10.88 24.41 6.81
N PHE A 13 -11.85 25.26 7.17
CA PHE A 13 -12.68 25.04 8.35
C PHE A 13 -13.52 23.76 8.24
N ILE A 14 -14.17 23.53 7.10
CA ILE A 14 -14.98 22.33 6.86
C ILE A 14 -14.11 21.07 6.80
N GLU A 15 -12.95 21.13 6.14
CA GLU A 15 -11.97 20.03 6.09
C GLU A 15 -11.46 19.68 7.50
N SER A 16 -11.08 20.68 8.30
CA SER A 16 -10.67 20.45 9.69
C SER A 16 -11.80 19.90 10.57
N LEU A 17 -13.04 20.35 10.35
CA LEU A 17 -14.20 19.86 11.09
C LEU A 17 -14.53 18.42 10.72
N ALA A 18 -14.42 18.07 9.44
CA ALA A 18 -14.59 16.70 8.94
C ALA A 18 -13.53 15.76 9.52
N ASP A 19 -12.27 16.17 9.55
CA ASP A 19 -11.17 15.39 10.16
C ASP A 19 -11.40 15.14 11.65
N GLU A 20 -11.88 16.14 12.38
CA GLU A 20 -12.16 16.00 13.81
C GLU A 20 -13.37 15.09 14.07
N LEU A 21 -14.42 15.20 13.25
CA LEU A 21 -15.58 14.31 13.31
C LEU A 21 -15.20 12.86 12.99
N GLU A 22 -14.33 12.63 12.00
CA GLU A 22 -13.82 11.29 11.67
C GLU A 22 -13.00 10.71 12.83
N ARG A 23 -12.16 11.51 13.50
CA ARG A 23 -11.45 11.09 14.72
C ARG A 23 -12.42 10.70 15.84
N VAL A 24 -13.45 11.51 16.09
CA VAL A 24 -14.51 11.21 17.07
C VAL A 24 -15.21 9.90 16.71
N HIS A 25 -15.52 9.68 15.43
CA HIS A 25 -16.17 8.47 14.94
C HIS A 25 -15.29 7.22 15.14
N GLN A 26 -13.99 7.30 14.86
CA GLN A 26 -13.05 6.20 15.11
C GLN A 26 -12.97 5.84 16.59
N VAL A 27 -12.88 6.84 17.48
CA VAL A 27 -12.87 6.61 18.93
C VAL A 27 -14.20 6.01 19.40
N ALA A 28 -15.33 6.48 18.87
CA ALA A 28 -16.65 5.95 19.19
C ALA A 28 -16.80 4.47 18.76
N ARG A 29 -16.32 4.10 17.57
CA ARG A 29 -16.30 2.70 17.11
C ARG A 29 -15.52 1.78 18.04
N VAL A 30 -14.32 2.19 18.46
CA VAL A 30 -13.50 1.42 19.41
C VAL A 30 -14.19 1.30 20.78
N LYS A 31 -14.84 2.37 21.26
CA LYS A 31 -15.58 2.36 22.54
C LYS A 31 -16.86 1.53 22.48
N ALA A 32 -17.57 1.54 21.34
CA ALA A 32 -18.76 0.72 21.12
C ALA A 32 -18.45 -0.80 21.15
N MET A 33 -17.22 -1.19 20.78
CA MET A 33 -16.75 -2.57 20.93
C MET A 33 -16.51 -2.99 22.39
N GLN A 34 -16.16 -2.04 23.28
CA GLN A 34 -15.83 -2.33 24.68
C GLN A 34 -17.01 -2.22 25.65
N ARG A 35 -18.02 -1.41 25.33
CA ARG A 35 -19.24 -1.27 26.16
C ARG A 35 -20.46 -1.14 25.26
N LYS A 36 -21.52 -1.87 25.60
CA LYS A 36 -22.86 -1.90 24.95
C LYS A 36 -23.64 -0.57 25.05
N ARG A 37 -22.96 0.58 25.20
CA ARG A 37 -23.60 1.90 25.31
C ARG A 37 -23.42 2.66 24.00
N LEU A 38 -24.57 2.92 23.40
CA LEU A 38 -24.81 3.64 22.15
C LEU A 38 -24.48 5.12 22.37
N TYR A 39 -23.64 5.70 21.52
CA TYR A 39 -23.42 7.15 21.49
C TYR A 39 -23.99 7.66 20.17
N THR A 40 -25.14 8.33 20.23
CA THR A 40 -25.64 9.14 19.11
C THR A 40 -24.73 10.35 18.97
N VAL A 41 -24.12 10.56 17.79
CA VAL A 41 -23.56 11.88 17.47
C VAL A 41 -24.76 12.80 17.25
N GLU A 42 -25.07 13.61 18.26
CA GLU A 42 -26.20 14.53 18.29
C GLU A 42 -26.07 15.56 17.15
N ASP A 43 -27.18 15.97 16.55
CA ASP A 43 -27.20 16.98 15.49
C ASP A 43 -26.43 18.24 15.94
N MET A 44 -25.29 18.50 15.32
CA MET A 44 -24.48 19.68 15.64
C MET A 44 -24.91 20.86 14.77
N GLY A 45 -25.51 21.85 15.41
CA GLY A 45 -25.73 23.17 14.85
C GLY A 45 -24.68 24.15 15.36
N LEU A 46 -23.91 24.75 14.45
CA LEU A 46 -22.95 25.81 14.78
C LEU A 46 -23.43 27.13 14.20
N SER A 47 -23.67 28.11 15.07
CA SER A 47 -24.01 29.49 14.70
C SER A 47 -22.82 30.39 14.99
N LEU A 48 -22.26 31.02 13.96
CA LEU A 48 -21.14 31.96 14.08
C LEU A 48 -21.57 33.35 13.60
N ASN A 49 -21.09 34.39 14.27
CA ASN A 49 -21.12 35.75 13.74
C ASN A 49 -19.79 36.00 13.03
N VAL A 50 -19.83 36.28 11.73
CA VAL A 50 -18.64 36.37 10.87
C VAL A 50 -18.71 37.60 9.96
N PHE A 51 -17.55 38.16 9.66
CA PHE A 51 -17.35 39.07 8.55
C PHE A 51 -16.78 38.29 7.38
N ALA A 52 -17.45 38.35 6.23
CA ALA A 52 -16.95 37.79 4.98
C ALA A 52 -16.19 38.88 4.23
N ASP A 53 -15.00 38.54 3.75
CA ASP A 53 -14.17 39.38 2.89
C ASP A 53 -13.91 38.63 1.57
N TYR A 54 -14.04 39.31 0.44
CA TYR A 54 -13.85 38.73 -0.88
C TYR A 54 -12.71 39.45 -1.58
N ASP A 55 -11.59 38.76 -1.78
CA ASP A 55 -10.36 39.32 -2.36
C ASP A 55 -10.31 39.25 -3.90
N GLY A 56 -11.42 38.85 -4.53
CA GLY A 56 -11.53 38.65 -5.99
C GLY A 56 -11.27 37.22 -6.45
N ASP A 57 -10.64 36.38 -5.62
CA ASP A 57 -10.48 34.94 -5.88
C ASP A 57 -11.25 34.10 -4.85
N ARG A 58 -11.16 34.45 -3.56
CA ARG A 58 -11.70 33.64 -2.46
C ARG A 58 -12.45 34.48 -1.44
N VAL A 59 -13.42 33.82 -0.80
CA VAL A 59 -14.14 34.38 0.34
C VAL A 59 -13.46 33.90 1.62
N ARG A 60 -12.98 34.84 2.43
CA ARG A 60 -12.40 34.58 3.74
C ARG A 60 -13.32 35.06 4.83
N PHE A 61 -13.30 34.35 5.96
CA PHE A 61 -14.15 34.65 7.09
C PHE A 61 -13.31 35.08 8.27
N ARG A 62 -13.83 36.06 9.01
CA ARG A 62 -13.31 36.47 10.31
C ARG A 62 -14.42 36.39 11.32
N THR A 63 -14.21 35.64 12.40
CA THR A 63 -15.16 35.59 13.50
C THR A 63 -15.25 36.95 14.19
N ALA A 64 -16.48 37.41 14.45
CA ALA A 64 -16.75 38.68 15.11
C ALA A 64 -16.40 38.60 16.60
N GLN A 65 -15.82 39.68 17.12
CA GLN A 65 -15.52 39.84 18.54
C GLN A 65 -16.68 40.45 19.31
N PRO A 66 -16.73 40.29 20.65
CA PRO A 66 -17.74 40.94 21.47
C PRO A 66 -17.76 42.45 21.25
N GLY A 67 -18.94 42.98 20.90
CA GLY A 67 -19.14 44.42 20.67
C GLY A 67 -18.91 44.89 19.22
N GLU A 68 -18.42 44.04 18.31
CA GLU A 68 -18.38 44.37 16.89
C GLU A 68 -19.79 44.31 16.28
N GLN A 69 -20.15 45.35 15.51
CA GLN A 69 -21.44 45.46 14.83
C GLN A 69 -21.29 45.22 13.32
N GLY A 70 -22.35 44.74 12.66
CA GLY A 70 -22.36 44.50 11.21
C GLY A 70 -21.87 43.12 10.77
N ALA A 71 -21.62 42.20 11.70
CA ALA A 71 -21.29 40.82 11.37
C ALA A 71 -22.52 40.09 10.78
N SER A 72 -22.28 39.21 9.81
CA SER A 72 -23.29 38.30 9.27
C SER A 72 -23.40 37.05 10.13
N LYS A 73 -24.62 36.55 10.31
CA LYS A 73 -24.84 35.27 10.99
C LYS A 73 -24.69 34.13 9.98
N MET A 74 -23.82 33.17 10.29
CA MET A 74 -23.63 31.95 9.53
C MET A 74 -24.10 30.75 10.37
N ASP A 75 -25.09 30.03 9.87
CA ASP A 75 -25.63 28.82 10.49
C ASP A 75 -25.19 27.58 9.70
N LEU A 76 -24.39 26.73 10.33
CA LEU A 76 -23.92 25.46 9.78
C LEU A 76 -24.67 24.32 10.47
N LYS A 77 -25.31 23.46 9.68
CA LYS A 77 -25.98 22.25 10.18
C LYS A 77 -25.27 21.02 9.64
N LEU A 78 -24.77 20.19 10.54
CA LEU A 78 -24.26 18.87 10.19
C LEU A 78 -25.35 17.86 10.52
N GLY A 79 -25.79 17.09 9.52
CA GLY A 79 -26.79 16.05 9.73
C GLY A 79 -26.22 14.93 10.61
N SER A 80 -27.00 14.46 11.59
CA SER A 80 -26.61 13.35 12.44
C SER A 80 -26.32 12.07 11.64
N ILE A 81 -25.26 11.38 12.05
CA ILE A 81 -24.98 10.02 11.63
C ILE A 81 -25.55 9.10 12.70
N THR A 82 -26.62 8.39 12.36
CA THR A 82 -27.28 7.45 13.29
C THR A 82 -26.57 6.10 13.30
N ASP A 83 -26.75 5.33 14.39
CA ASP A 83 -26.23 3.96 14.54
C ASP A 83 -26.53 3.07 13.34
N ARG A 84 -27.71 3.28 12.74
CA ARG A 84 -28.17 2.55 11.57
C ARG A 84 -27.33 2.87 10.34
N VAL A 85 -27.02 4.14 10.10
CA VAL A 85 -26.15 4.57 8.99
C VAL A 85 -24.72 4.08 9.21
N VAL A 86 -24.20 4.13 10.45
CA VAL A 86 -22.86 3.59 10.75
C VAL A 86 -22.83 2.08 10.51
N ALA A 87 -23.80 1.32 11.01
CA ALA A 87 -23.86 -0.12 10.81
C ALA A 87 -24.08 -0.51 9.34
N GLU A 88 -24.90 0.24 8.60
CA GLU A 88 -25.20 -0.02 7.18
C GLU A 88 -24.04 0.38 6.25
N THR A 89 -23.25 1.40 6.61
CA THR A 89 -22.08 1.85 5.81
C THR A 89 -20.76 1.20 6.25
N THR A 90 -20.72 0.63 7.45
CA THR A 90 -19.60 -0.19 7.92
C THR A 90 -19.67 -1.56 7.23
N SER A 91 -19.02 -1.67 6.07
CA SER A 91 -18.73 -2.99 5.50
C SER A 91 -17.84 -3.82 6.43
N GLU A 92 -17.97 -5.15 6.44
CA GLU A 92 -17.01 -6.03 7.12
C GLU A 92 -15.57 -5.76 6.67
N ASP A 93 -15.37 -5.32 5.43
CA ASP A 93 -14.09 -4.89 4.87
C ASP A 93 -13.55 -3.58 5.50
N ALA A 94 -14.38 -2.78 6.16
CA ALA A 94 -13.97 -1.62 6.96
C ALA A 94 -13.52 -1.99 8.38
N LEU A 95 -13.86 -3.19 8.85
CA LEU A 95 -13.52 -3.70 10.18
C LEU A 95 -12.25 -4.58 10.17
N ARG A 96 -11.78 -5.00 9.00
CA ARG A 96 -10.53 -5.76 8.88
C ARG A 96 -9.33 -4.87 9.16
N GLU A 97 -8.33 -5.43 9.84
CA GLU A 97 -7.02 -4.83 9.98
C GLU A 97 -6.46 -4.56 8.58
N ARG A 98 -6.11 -3.30 8.31
CA ARG A 98 -5.62 -2.85 7.01
C ARG A 98 -4.15 -2.56 7.07
N THR A 99 -3.45 -2.82 5.99
CA THR A 99 -2.00 -2.60 5.90
C THR A 99 -1.74 -1.18 5.36
N PRO A 100 -1.19 -0.24 6.16
CA PRO A 100 -0.85 1.10 5.70
C PRO A 100 0.23 1.05 4.61
N LEU A 101 0.18 1.96 3.63
CA LEU A 101 1.13 1.95 2.50
C LEU A 101 2.61 2.07 2.92
N GLU A 102 2.95 2.67 4.07
CA GLU A 102 4.34 2.72 4.57
C GLU A 102 4.85 1.40 5.11
N GLN A 103 3.95 0.48 5.47
CA GLN A 103 4.34 -0.86 5.95
C GLN A 103 4.53 -1.84 4.80
N VAL A 104 4.21 -1.44 3.57
CA VAL A 104 4.45 -2.22 2.37
C VAL A 104 5.95 -2.33 2.11
N ALA A 105 6.36 -3.53 1.70
CA ALA A 105 7.74 -3.83 1.38
C ALA A 105 8.31 -2.83 0.33
N PRO A 106 9.50 -2.24 0.55
CA PRO A 106 10.11 -1.28 -0.38
C PRO A 106 10.33 -1.83 -1.80
N GLU A 107 10.44 -3.15 -1.93
CA GLU A 107 10.55 -3.85 -3.21
C GLU A 107 9.28 -3.74 -4.05
N ALA A 108 8.11 -3.60 -3.43
CA ALA A 108 6.84 -3.41 -4.12
C ALA A 108 6.55 -1.94 -4.43
N MET A 109 6.81 -1.05 -3.46
CA MET A 109 6.44 0.35 -3.55
C MET A 109 7.48 1.24 -2.84
N ARG A 110 7.88 2.32 -3.51
CA ARG A 110 8.78 3.32 -2.91
C ARG A 110 8.00 4.27 -1.99
N PRO A 111 8.62 4.83 -0.94
CA PRO A 111 7.96 5.77 -0.03
C PRO A 111 7.37 7.01 -0.72
N GLU A 112 8.04 7.51 -1.76
CA GLU A 112 7.57 8.65 -2.55
C GLU A 112 6.27 8.34 -3.30
N GLU A 113 6.14 7.10 -3.81
CA GLU A 113 4.97 6.62 -4.51
C GLU A 113 3.79 6.46 -3.55
N ALA A 114 4.03 5.91 -2.36
CA ALA A 114 3.03 5.85 -1.29
C ALA A 114 2.51 7.24 -0.91
N ARG A 115 3.40 8.24 -0.71
CA ARG A 115 3.00 9.63 -0.42
C ARG A 115 2.17 10.25 -1.56
N ARG A 116 2.43 9.88 -2.81
CA ARG A 116 1.63 10.35 -3.95
C ARG A 116 0.24 9.73 -3.96
N LEU A 117 0.14 8.42 -3.73
CA LEU A 117 -1.14 7.71 -3.72
C LEU A 117 -2.09 8.20 -2.62
N ARG A 118 -1.56 8.64 -1.48
CA ARG A 118 -2.37 9.28 -0.42
C ARG A 118 -3.09 10.54 -0.84
N ARG A 119 -2.48 11.35 -1.72
CA ARG A 119 -3.16 12.55 -2.23
C ARG A 119 -4.42 12.21 -3.04
N TYR A 120 -4.57 10.94 -3.44
CA TYR A 120 -5.73 10.40 -4.13
C TYR A 120 -6.67 9.59 -3.20
N GLY A 121 -6.46 9.66 -1.88
CA GLY A 121 -7.25 8.90 -0.91
C GLY A 121 -6.99 7.39 -0.95
N VAL A 122 -5.80 6.98 -1.39
CA VAL A 122 -5.36 5.58 -1.34
C VAL A 122 -4.34 5.45 -0.21
N ASP A 123 -4.79 4.90 0.92
CA ASP A 123 -4.02 4.90 2.17
C ASP A 123 -3.52 3.51 2.57
N THR A 124 -4.11 2.46 2.00
CA THR A 124 -3.85 1.06 2.39
C THR A 124 -3.60 0.13 1.20
N ALA A 125 -2.96 -1.02 1.47
CA ALA A 125 -2.76 -2.09 0.50
C ALA A 125 -4.09 -2.64 -0.05
N GLU A 126 -5.11 -2.68 0.79
CA GLU A 126 -6.44 -3.15 0.46
C GLU A 126 -7.15 -2.17 -0.50
N ASP A 127 -6.90 -0.85 -0.37
CA ASP A 127 -7.38 0.15 -1.34
C ASP A 127 -6.75 -0.08 -2.71
N VAL A 128 -5.44 -0.34 -2.75
CA VAL A 128 -4.73 -0.68 -4.01
C VAL A 128 -5.32 -1.95 -4.63
N ALA A 129 -5.53 -3.01 -3.84
CA ALA A 129 -6.13 -4.26 -4.33
C ALA A 129 -7.58 -4.07 -4.81
N ARG A 130 -8.37 -3.22 -4.13
CA ARG A 130 -9.74 -2.89 -4.52
C ARG A 130 -9.78 -2.10 -5.83
N LEU A 131 -8.93 -1.10 -5.99
CA LEU A 131 -8.82 -0.29 -7.21
C LEU A 131 -8.26 -1.12 -8.37
N GLY A 132 -7.32 -2.02 -8.11
CA GLY A 132 -6.77 -2.95 -9.10
C GLY A 132 -7.82 -3.92 -9.64
N ARG A 133 -8.68 -4.47 -8.77
CA ARG A 133 -9.83 -5.31 -9.20
C ARG A 133 -10.82 -4.55 -10.09
N ARG A 134 -10.91 -3.23 -9.94
CA ARG A 134 -11.74 -2.35 -10.76
C ARG A 134 -11.02 -1.83 -12.01
N GLY A 135 -9.75 -2.20 -12.23
CA GLY A 135 -8.97 -1.77 -13.39
C GLY A 135 -8.69 -0.26 -13.43
N VAL A 136 -8.71 0.40 -12.27
CA VAL A 136 -8.50 1.85 -12.18
C VAL A 136 -7.05 2.18 -12.53
N ARG A 137 -6.85 3.33 -13.20
CA ARG A 137 -5.54 3.92 -13.48
C ARG A 137 -5.56 5.41 -13.15
N VAL A 138 -4.53 5.89 -12.46
CA VAL A 138 -4.38 7.31 -12.09
C VAL A 138 -2.93 7.72 -12.28
N GLU A 139 -2.67 8.82 -13.00
CA GLU A 139 -1.32 9.39 -13.22
C GLU A 139 -0.25 8.36 -13.63
N GLY A 140 -0.60 7.45 -14.55
CA GLY A 140 0.34 6.43 -15.02
C GLY A 140 0.58 5.28 -14.02
N VAL A 141 -0.10 5.25 -12.88
CA VAL A 141 -0.14 4.10 -11.98
C VAL A 141 -1.26 3.16 -12.43
N ASP A 142 -0.87 1.93 -12.78
CA ASP A 142 -1.81 0.82 -12.97
C ASP A 142 -1.99 0.07 -11.64
N PHE A 143 -3.17 0.20 -11.02
CA PHE A 143 -3.43 -0.39 -9.72
C PHE A 143 -3.51 -1.92 -9.76
N ALA A 144 -3.82 -2.53 -10.92
CA ALA A 144 -3.81 -3.98 -11.05
C ALA A 144 -2.36 -4.51 -11.04
N ASP A 145 -1.46 -3.81 -11.71
CA ASP A 145 -0.04 -4.13 -11.65
C ASP A 145 0.57 -3.90 -10.27
N LEU A 146 0.26 -2.75 -9.65
CA LEU A 146 0.74 -2.44 -8.31
C LEU A 146 0.26 -3.47 -7.27
N ALA A 147 -1.02 -3.85 -7.31
CA ALA A 147 -1.57 -4.88 -6.44
C ALA A 147 -0.83 -6.22 -6.61
N ARG A 148 -0.50 -6.61 -7.84
CA ARG A 148 0.27 -7.82 -8.13
C ARG A 148 1.69 -7.74 -7.58
N ARG A 149 2.39 -6.61 -7.74
CA ARG A 149 3.72 -6.39 -7.17
C ARG A 149 3.70 -6.48 -5.65
N MET A 150 2.70 -5.86 -5.01
CA MET A 150 2.51 -5.92 -3.56
C MET A 150 2.24 -7.35 -3.07
N ALA A 151 1.35 -8.09 -3.75
CA ALA A 151 1.08 -9.48 -3.41
C ALA A 151 2.33 -10.38 -3.56
N GLN A 152 3.18 -10.12 -4.56
CA GLN A 152 4.44 -10.84 -4.75
C GLN A 152 5.46 -10.53 -3.64
N ALA A 153 5.56 -9.26 -3.21
CA ALA A 153 6.50 -8.88 -2.17
C ALA A 153 6.07 -9.34 -0.77
N SER A 154 4.76 -9.37 -0.52
CA SER A 154 4.18 -9.85 0.74
C SER A 154 4.03 -11.38 0.80
N ALA A 155 4.28 -12.09 -0.30
CA ALA A 155 4.25 -13.54 -0.31
C ALA A 155 5.29 -14.09 0.69
N PRO A 156 4.93 -15.07 1.53
CA PRO A 156 5.89 -15.66 2.46
C PRO A 156 7.08 -16.20 1.66
N LYS A 157 8.29 -15.75 2.00
CA LYS A 157 9.53 -16.18 1.34
C LYS A 157 9.76 -17.66 1.64
N ARG A 158 9.35 -18.52 0.72
CA ARG A 158 9.52 -19.97 0.84
C ARG A 158 10.93 -20.35 0.41
N ARG A 159 11.51 -21.31 1.13
CA ARG A 159 12.81 -21.89 0.76
C ARG A 159 12.64 -22.65 -0.55
N PRO A 160 13.46 -22.39 -1.59
CA PRO A 160 13.53 -23.27 -2.75
C PRO A 160 13.90 -24.69 -2.32
N GLU A 161 13.15 -25.67 -2.78
CA GLU A 161 13.35 -27.09 -2.48
C GLU A 161 13.64 -27.83 -3.78
N PRO A 162 14.92 -27.87 -4.22
CA PRO A 162 15.31 -28.62 -5.41
C PRO A 162 15.12 -30.13 -5.16
N GLU A 163 14.47 -30.80 -6.11
CA GLU A 163 14.14 -32.23 -6.02
C GLU A 163 14.95 -33.06 -7.03
N ARG A 164 15.17 -32.52 -8.24
CA ARG A 164 15.80 -33.27 -9.33
C ARG A 164 16.52 -32.35 -10.30
N VAL A 165 17.71 -32.76 -10.75
CA VAL A 165 18.44 -32.07 -11.81
C VAL A 165 18.44 -32.91 -13.09
N VAL A 166 18.16 -32.27 -14.22
CA VAL A 166 18.23 -32.88 -15.55
C VAL A 166 19.24 -32.11 -16.38
N ARG A 167 20.17 -32.84 -17.00
CA ARG A 167 21.16 -32.31 -17.93
C ARG A 167 20.72 -32.62 -19.35
N PHE A 168 20.78 -31.64 -20.25
CA PHE A 168 20.52 -31.87 -21.67
C PHE A 168 21.39 -30.94 -22.53
N ARG A 169 21.62 -31.34 -23.78
CA ARG A 169 22.38 -30.52 -24.72
C ARG A 169 21.43 -29.60 -25.49
N ARG A 170 21.79 -28.32 -25.62
CA ARG A 170 21.06 -27.33 -26.41
C ARG A 170 22.07 -26.37 -27.05
N GLY A 171 22.03 -26.25 -28.38
CA GLY A 171 22.82 -25.25 -29.12
C GLY A 171 24.34 -25.32 -28.90
N GLY A 172 24.95 -26.51 -29.00
CA GLY A 172 26.41 -26.67 -28.86
C GLY A 172 26.96 -26.55 -27.44
N GLY A 173 26.11 -26.45 -26.41
CA GLY A 173 26.51 -26.48 -25.00
C GLY A 173 25.58 -27.32 -24.12
N LEU A 174 25.93 -27.43 -22.84
CA LEU A 174 25.11 -28.13 -21.84
C LEU A 174 24.18 -27.15 -21.13
N SER A 175 22.89 -27.49 -21.08
CA SER A 175 21.88 -26.82 -20.26
C SER A 175 21.51 -27.69 -19.06
N LEU A 176 21.18 -27.04 -17.95
CA LEU A 176 20.68 -27.69 -16.75
C LEU A 176 19.25 -27.23 -16.47
N VAL A 177 18.40 -28.14 -16.04
CA VAL A 177 17.10 -27.82 -15.45
C VAL A 177 17.03 -28.44 -14.08
N VAL A 178 16.79 -27.62 -13.07
CA VAL A 178 16.52 -28.05 -11.70
C VAL A 178 15.02 -27.99 -11.47
N PHE A 179 14.40 -29.15 -11.24
CA PHE A 179 13.01 -29.26 -10.82
C PHE A 179 12.92 -29.21 -9.30
N GLY A 180 11.87 -28.58 -8.78
CA GLY A 180 11.65 -28.49 -7.35
C GLY A 180 10.40 -27.70 -6.99
N ARG A 181 10.24 -27.38 -5.71
CA ARG A 181 9.19 -26.47 -5.23
C ARG A 181 9.79 -25.11 -4.93
N HIS A 182 8.98 -24.06 -5.15
CA HIS A 182 9.35 -22.68 -4.84
C HIS A 182 10.61 -22.20 -5.58
N MET A 183 10.82 -22.72 -6.80
CA MET A 183 12.00 -22.37 -7.60
C MET A 183 11.93 -20.92 -8.11
N ASP A 184 10.75 -20.31 -8.16
CA ASP A 184 10.51 -18.88 -8.44
C ASP A 184 11.09 -17.95 -7.36
N GLN A 185 11.42 -18.50 -6.19
CA GLN A 185 12.08 -17.78 -5.10
C GLN A 185 13.60 -17.70 -5.30
N VAL A 186 14.16 -18.36 -6.31
CA VAL A 186 15.57 -18.24 -6.67
C VAL A 186 15.82 -16.89 -7.34
N ALA A 187 16.85 -16.15 -6.90
CA ALA A 187 17.32 -14.95 -7.57
C ALA A 187 18.17 -15.34 -8.79
N PRO A 188 17.73 -15.11 -10.05
CA PRO A 188 18.43 -15.60 -11.23
C PRO A 188 19.90 -15.14 -11.33
N ASP A 189 20.16 -13.88 -10.97
CA ASP A 189 21.51 -13.29 -11.04
C ASP A 189 22.49 -13.86 -9.99
N SER A 190 21.97 -14.63 -9.03
CA SER A 190 22.77 -15.28 -7.99
C SER A 190 23.21 -16.70 -8.36
N VAL A 191 22.73 -17.24 -9.48
CA VAL A 191 23.01 -18.62 -9.87
C VAL A 191 24.46 -18.77 -10.32
N ARG A 192 25.16 -19.75 -9.74
CA ARG A 192 26.56 -20.06 -10.00
C ARG A 192 26.72 -21.57 -10.21
N VAL A 193 27.50 -21.97 -11.20
CA VAL A 193 27.96 -23.37 -11.36
C VAL A 193 29.48 -23.37 -11.19
N ASP A 194 29.99 -24.15 -10.23
CA ASP A 194 31.39 -24.16 -9.80
C ASP A 194 31.93 -22.73 -9.56
N GLY A 195 31.12 -21.89 -8.92
CA GLY A 195 31.47 -20.49 -8.63
C GLY A 195 31.37 -19.52 -9.81
N ARG A 196 31.04 -19.96 -11.03
CA ARG A 196 30.89 -19.08 -12.21
C ARG A 196 29.44 -18.67 -12.43
N PRO A 197 29.14 -17.38 -12.71
CA PRO A 197 27.79 -16.91 -13.06
C PRO A 197 27.28 -17.61 -14.32
N VAL A 198 26.07 -18.13 -14.24
CA VAL A 198 25.36 -18.74 -15.39
C VAL A 198 24.01 -18.05 -15.55
N PRO A 199 23.62 -17.64 -16.76
CA PRO A 199 22.29 -17.13 -17.02
C PRO A 199 21.24 -18.17 -16.61
N ALA A 200 20.24 -17.72 -15.85
CA ALA A 200 19.21 -18.60 -15.34
C ALA A 200 17.83 -17.97 -15.46
N ARG A 201 16.82 -18.83 -15.52
CA ARG A 201 15.40 -18.47 -15.52
C ARG A 201 14.68 -19.27 -14.45
N ALA A 202 14.10 -18.58 -13.49
CA ALA A 202 13.39 -19.15 -12.36
C ALA A 202 11.88 -19.11 -12.58
N GLU A 203 11.22 -20.25 -12.41
CA GLU A 203 9.77 -20.44 -12.50
C GLU A 203 9.30 -21.25 -11.28
N ALA A 204 7.99 -21.31 -11.01
CA ALA A 204 7.46 -21.88 -9.77
C ALA A 204 7.96 -23.31 -9.46
N ARG A 205 8.16 -24.13 -10.50
CA ARG A 205 8.56 -25.54 -10.39
C ARG A 205 9.92 -25.88 -10.99
N MET A 206 10.59 -24.91 -11.63
CA MET A 206 11.85 -25.19 -12.30
C MET A 206 12.76 -23.98 -12.38
N LEU A 207 14.07 -24.26 -12.38
CA LEU A 207 15.13 -23.32 -12.67
C LEU A 207 15.89 -23.82 -13.90
N THR A 208 15.87 -23.06 -14.98
CA THR A 208 16.60 -23.37 -16.22
C THR A 208 17.90 -22.59 -16.23
N LEU A 209 19.01 -23.25 -16.55
CA LEU A 209 20.33 -22.64 -16.75
C LEU A 209 20.73 -22.79 -18.21
N ASP A 210 21.05 -21.68 -18.85
CA ASP A 210 21.40 -21.65 -20.26
C ASP A 210 22.85 -22.09 -20.53
N ALA A 211 23.08 -22.47 -21.80
CA ALA A 211 24.25 -23.18 -22.31
C ALA A 211 25.58 -22.80 -21.64
N MET A 212 26.10 -23.73 -20.84
CA MET A 212 27.46 -23.71 -20.34
C MET A 212 28.42 -24.24 -21.42
N ALA A 213 29.63 -23.69 -21.50
CA ALA A 213 30.67 -24.21 -22.37
C ALA A 213 30.98 -25.68 -22.03
N ASP A 214 31.12 -26.54 -23.05
CA ASP A 214 31.20 -28.01 -22.93
C ASP A 214 32.28 -28.52 -21.93
N GLY A 215 33.36 -27.76 -21.71
CA GLY A 215 34.40 -28.09 -20.74
C GLY A 215 34.06 -27.77 -19.28
N ALA A 216 33.25 -26.74 -19.02
CA ALA A 216 32.79 -26.39 -17.67
C ALA A 216 31.66 -27.33 -17.20
N ALA A 217 30.94 -27.91 -18.16
CA ALA A 217 29.78 -28.74 -17.94
C ALA A 217 30.09 -30.20 -17.53
N LYS A 218 31.22 -30.75 -18.00
CA LYS A 218 31.69 -32.09 -17.59
C LYS A 218 32.28 -32.12 -16.17
N ALA A 219 32.71 -30.96 -15.67
CA ALA A 219 33.32 -30.81 -14.35
C ALA A 219 32.37 -30.18 -13.31
N ALA A 220 31.14 -29.82 -13.72
CA ALA A 220 30.11 -29.20 -12.90
C ALA A 220 29.81 -30.06 -11.67
N GLY A 221 30.46 -29.74 -10.55
CA GLY A 221 30.36 -30.46 -9.29
C GLY A 221 29.41 -29.79 -8.32
N GLU A 222 29.26 -28.46 -8.40
CA GLU A 222 28.46 -27.69 -7.46
C GLU A 222 27.59 -26.64 -8.16
N LEU A 223 26.27 -26.70 -7.90
CA LEU A 223 25.33 -25.62 -8.20
C LEU A 223 25.09 -24.80 -6.94
N GLU A 224 25.18 -23.49 -7.06
CA GLU A 224 24.87 -22.56 -6.00
C GLU A 224 23.88 -21.49 -6.46
N PHE A 225 22.94 -21.12 -5.61
CA PHE A 225 22.06 -19.98 -5.82
C PHE A 225 21.55 -19.40 -4.51
N ARG A 226 21.02 -18.18 -4.55
CA ARG A 226 20.40 -17.52 -3.40
C ARG A 226 18.88 -17.48 -3.57
N SER A 227 18.18 -17.73 -2.47
CA SER A 227 16.77 -17.37 -2.36
C SER A 227 16.63 -15.83 -2.28
N ARG A 228 15.49 -15.29 -2.73
CA ARG A 228 15.07 -13.90 -2.49
C ARG A 228 14.96 -13.56 -0.99
N GLY A 229 14.99 -14.57 -0.11
CA GLY A 229 15.19 -14.47 1.34
C GLY A 229 16.65 -14.35 1.80
N ARG A 230 17.62 -14.22 0.88
CA ARG A 230 19.08 -14.13 1.10
C ARG A 230 19.78 -15.40 1.61
N GLU A 231 19.08 -16.52 1.78
CA GLU A 231 19.68 -17.83 2.08
C GLU A 231 20.45 -18.35 0.85
N ARG A 232 21.67 -18.86 1.07
CA ARG A 232 22.53 -19.48 0.05
C ARG A 232 22.28 -20.98 0.05
N ILE A 233 21.90 -21.55 -1.09
CA ILE A 233 21.65 -22.97 -1.29
C ILE A 233 22.76 -23.50 -2.20
N ARG A 234 23.35 -24.63 -1.79
CA ARG A 234 24.37 -25.36 -2.55
C ARG A 234 23.89 -26.79 -2.78
N MET A 235 24.14 -27.30 -3.97
CA MET A 235 23.76 -28.64 -4.39
C MET A 235 24.90 -29.27 -5.17
N THR A 236 25.24 -30.50 -4.83
CA THR A 236 26.17 -31.30 -5.62
C THR A 236 25.47 -31.83 -6.86
N LEU A 237 26.08 -31.58 -8.02
CA LEU A 237 25.59 -32.02 -9.31
C LEU A 237 26.17 -33.43 -9.59
N ASN A 238 25.56 -34.47 -9.04
CA ASN A 238 25.89 -35.87 -9.39
C ASN A 238 25.39 -36.22 -10.79
#